data_AF-G5JE05-F1
#
_entry.id   AF-G5JE05-F1
#
_cell.length_a   1.000
_cell.length_b   1.000
_cell.length_c   1.000
_cell.angle_alpha   90.00
_cell.angle_beta   90.00
_cell.angle_gamma   90.00
#
_symmetry.space_group_name_H-M   'P 1'
#
loop_
_entity.id
_entity.type
_entity.pdbx_description
1 polymer ?
#
loop_
_entity_poly.entity_id
_entity_poly.type
_entity_poly.pdbx_seq_one_letter_code
_entity_poly.pdbx_strand_id
1 'polypeptide(L)'
;MNEQQFNQYTQLIGLFLYCNNEEEREKILQDNAAIIDEQFITFLEKYARFLAEKGQRDKANKVTQLFQFLYEELILTPCVYLIDTLLSCSNQEELMETLQNNQSLVNENLFIIMEQYAELLQQEGQGDKADFLSRLSQQLQ
;
A
#
# COMPACT_ATOMS: atom_id res chain seq x y z
N MET A 1 -18.06 -3.03 8.55
CA MET A 1 -18.01 -4.27 7.75
C MET A 1 -19.23 -5.12 8.05
N ASN A 2 -19.92 -5.58 7.02
CA ASN A 2 -21.06 -6.50 7.16
C ASN A 2 -20.59 -7.98 7.07
N GLU A 3 -21.48 -8.92 7.36
CA GLU A 3 -21.16 -10.36 7.34
C GLU A 3 -20.71 -10.84 5.96
N GLN A 4 -21.32 -10.33 4.88
CA GLN A 4 -20.97 -10.69 3.51
C GLN A 4 -19.53 -10.30 3.16
N GLN A 5 -19.14 -9.06 3.45
CA GLN A 5 -17.80 -8.53 3.21
C GLN A 5 -16.75 -9.28 4.05
N PHE A 6 -17.07 -9.57 5.33
CA PHE A 6 -16.22 -10.42 6.16
C PHE A 6 -16.00 -11.81 5.55
N ASN A 7 -17.08 -12.44 5.06
CA ASN A 7 -17.00 -13.75 4.43
C ASN A 7 -16.19 -13.71 3.12
N GLN A 8 -16.34 -12.66 2.29
CA GLN A 8 -15.55 -12.49 1.07
C GLN A 8 -14.06 -12.33 1.39
N TYR A 9 -13.70 -11.46 2.34
CA TYR A 9 -12.31 -11.26 2.73
C TYR A 9 -11.69 -12.52 3.34
N THR A 10 -12.41 -13.23 4.21
CA THR A 10 -11.89 -14.48 4.79
C THR A 10 -11.76 -15.61 3.76
N GLN A 11 -12.64 -15.68 2.77
CA GLN A 11 -12.49 -16.60 1.63
C GLN A 11 -11.24 -16.27 0.81
N LEU A 12 -11.02 -14.99 0.48
CA LEU A 12 -9.85 -14.54 -0.28
C LEU A 12 -8.54 -14.82 0.48
N ILE A 13 -8.50 -14.53 1.77
CA ILE A 13 -7.36 -14.91 2.63
C ILE A 13 -7.13 -16.42 2.57
N GLY A 14 -8.21 -17.21 2.62
CA GLY A 14 -8.15 -18.65 2.44
C GLY A 14 -7.40 -19.04 1.16
N LEU A 15 -7.71 -18.43 0.01
CA LEU A 15 -7.02 -18.70 -1.25
C LEU A 15 -5.52 -18.44 -1.13
N PHE A 16 -5.11 -17.31 -0.56
CA PHE A 16 -3.69 -16.98 -0.38
C PHE A 16 -2.97 -17.91 0.61
N LEU A 17 -3.66 -18.42 1.64
CA LEU A 17 -3.05 -19.31 2.63
C LEU A 17 -2.69 -20.70 2.06
N TYR A 18 -3.34 -21.11 0.97
CA TYR A 18 -3.15 -22.39 0.28
C TYR A 18 -2.52 -22.25 -1.12
N CYS A 19 -2.20 -21.03 -1.54
CA CYS A 19 -1.43 -20.75 -2.74
C CYS A 19 -0.03 -21.39 -2.63
N ASN A 20 0.41 -22.10 -3.67
CA ASN A 20 1.64 -22.90 -3.65
C ASN A 20 2.79 -22.29 -4.46
N ASN A 21 2.52 -21.28 -5.29
CA ASN A 21 3.51 -20.65 -6.17
C ASN A 21 3.11 -19.22 -6.56
N GLU A 22 4.02 -18.51 -7.24
CA GLU A 22 3.80 -17.12 -7.66
C GLU A 22 2.74 -16.98 -8.76
N GLU A 23 2.63 -17.93 -9.68
CA GLU A 23 1.63 -17.92 -10.76
C GLU A 23 0.20 -18.00 -10.20
N GLU A 24 -0.03 -18.88 -9.23
CA GLU A 24 -1.29 -18.98 -8.50
C GLU A 24 -1.59 -17.69 -7.74
N ARG A 25 -0.58 -17.09 -7.10
CA ARG A 25 -0.74 -15.82 -6.39
C ARG A 25 -1.17 -14.70 -7.33
N GLU A 26 -0.49 -14.56 -8.46
CA GLU A 26 -0.79 -13.55 -9.48
C GLU A 26 -2.22 -13.73 -10.01
N LYS A 27 -2.61 -14.98 -10.29
CA LYS A 27 -3.98 -15.27 -10.70
C LYS A 27 -5.00 -14.91 -9.62
N ILE A 28 -4.74 -15.20 -8.34
CA ILE A 28 -5.63 -14.81 -7.24
C ILE A 28 -5.76 -13.28 -7.18
N LEU A 29 -4.66 -12.54 -7.33
CA LEU A 29 -4.68 -11.07 -7.38
C LEU A 29 -5.58 -10.57 -8.49
N GLN A 30 -5.39 -11.07 -9.71
CA GLN A 30 -6.15 -10.67 -10.89
C GLN A 30 -7.64 -11.01 -10.77
N ASP A 31 -7.96 -12.25 -10.38
CA ASP A 31 -9.34 -12.72 -10.27
C ASP A 31 -10.11 -12.00 -9.15
N ASN A 32 -9.42 -11.42 -8.17
CA ASN A 32 -10.02 -10.78 -6.99
C ASN A 32 -9.70 -9.29 -6.87
N ALA A 33 -9.19 -8.64 -7.92
CA ALA A 33 -8.77 -7.24 -7.89
C ALA A 33 -9.88 -6.29 -7.39
N ALA A 34 -11.15 -6.57 -7.71
CA ALA A 34 -12.29 -5.77 -7.25
C ALA A 34 -12.57 -5.87 -5.73
N ILE A 35 -12.01 -6.86 -5.04
CA ILE A 35 -12.16 -7.09 -3.60
C ILE A 35 -10.91 -6.61 -2.84
N ILE A 36 -9.75 -6.60 -3.49
CA ILE A 36 -8.48 -6.16 -2.91
C ILE A 36 -8.46 -4.63 -2.90
N ASP A 37 -9.08 -4.06 -1.89
CA ASP A 37 -9.11 -2.63 -1.61
C ASP A 37 -8.32 -2.31 -0.33
N GLU A 38 -8.22 -1.02 0.00
CA GLU A 38 -7.57 -0.54 1.22
C GLU A 38 -8.20 -1.14 2.49
N GLN A 39 -9.52 -1.39 2.47
CA GLN A 39 -10.23 -2.03 3.59
C GLN A 39 -9.81 -3.49 3.77
N PHE A 40 -9.60 -4.23 2.68
CA PHE A 40 -9.07 -5.59 2.71
C PHE A 40 -7.66 -5.62 3.29
N ILE A 41 -6.77 -4.72 2.84
CA ILE A 41 -5.40 -4.64 3.36
C ILE A 41 -5.42 -4.38 4.87
N THR A 42 -6.20 -3.40 5.33
CA THR A 42 -6.37 -3.12 6.77
C THR A 42 -7.01 -4.29 7.54
N PHE A 43 -7.88 -5.05 6.88
CA PHE A 43 -8.52 -6.22 7.49
C PHE A 43 -7.53 -7.35 7.77
N LEU A 44 -6.48 -7.52 6.95
CA LEU A 44 -5.46 -8.55 7.15
C LEU A 44 -4.77 -8.44 8.51
N GLU A 45 -4.40 -7.23 8.94
CA GLU A 45 -3.77 -7.02 10.25
C GLU A 45 -4.69 -7.42 11.41
N LYS A 46 -5.96 -7.02 11.33
CA LYS A 46 -6.99 -7.36 12.33
C LYS A 46 -7.23 -8.87 12.37
N TYR A 47 -7.28 -9.51 11.21
CA TYR A 47 -7.50 -10.93 11.09
C TYR A 47 -6.30 -11.75 11.58
N ALA A 48 -5.07 -11.32 11.27
CA ALA A 48 -3.85 -11.93 11.81
C ALA A 48 -3.84 -11.89 13.35
N ARG A 49 -4.18 -10.74 13.94
CA ARG A 49 -4.30 -10.58 15.39
C ARG A 49 -5.34 -11.53 15.98
N PHE A 50 -6.52 -11.59 15.37
CA PHE A 50 -7.59 -12.52 15.77
C PHE A 50 -7.13 -13.98 15.74
N LEU A 51 -6.43 -14.41 14.69
CA LEU A 51 -5.89 -15.77 14.60
C LEU A 51 -4.85 -16.06 15.70
N ALA A 52 -3.98 -15.09 16.00
CA ALA A 52 -2.98 -15.22 17.05
C ALA A 52 -3.62 -15.36 18.43
N GLU A 53 -4.65 -14.57 18.74
CA GLU A 53 -5.43 -14.65 19.99
C GLU A 53 -6.14 -16.00 20.14
N LYS A 54 -6.53 -16.64 19.03
CA LYS A 54 -7.08 -18.00 18.99
C LYS A 54 -6.02 -19.10 19.01
N GLY A 55 -4.74 -18.76 19.17
CA GLY A 55 -3.63 -19.72 19.19
C GLY A 55 -3.21 -20.25 17.82
N GLN A 56 -3.80 -19.76 16.72
CA GLN A 56 -3.48 -20.16 15.34
C GLN A 56 -2.27 -19.37 14.81
N ARG A 57 -1.13 -19.45 15.51
CA ARG A 57 0.06 -18.62 15.25
C ARG A 57 0.61 -18.77 13.82
N ASP A 58 0.67 -19.99 13.28
CA ASP A 58 1.20 -20.21 11.93
C ASP A 58 0.35 -19.52 10.86
N LYS A 59 -0.98 -19.56 11.01
CA LYS A 59 -1.89 -18.85 10.10
C LYS A 59 -1.79 -17.35 10.29
N ALA A 60 -1.71 -16.86 11.53
CA ALA A 60 -1.50 -15.45 11.81
C ALA A 60 -0.25 -14.91 11.10
N ASN A 61 0.88 -15.63 11.21
CA ASN A 61 2.13 -15.27 10.55
C ASN A 61 1.99 -15.23 9.02
N LYS A 62 1.31 -16.21 8.41
CA LYS A 62 1.04 -16.19 6.97
C LYS A 62 0.17 -15.01 6.55
N VAL A 63 -0.85 -14.65 7.34
CA VAL A 63 -1.69 -13.47 7.05
C VAL A 63 -0.89 -12.18 7.19
N THR A 64 0.01 -12.08 8.18
CA THR A 64 0.94 -10.94 8.30
C THR A 64 1.87 -10.83 7.10
N GLN A 65 2.41 -11.95 6.62
CA GLN A 65 3.25 -11.95 5.41
C GLN A 65 2.45 -11.54 4.16
N LEU A 66 1.20 -11.96 4.05
CA LEU A 66 0.31 -11.52 2.98
C LEU A 66 0.03 -10.01 3.05
N PHE A 67 -0.24 -9.48 4.25
CA PHE A 67 -0.39 -8.04 4.45
C PHE A 67 0.84 -7.27 3.97
N GLN A 68 2.04 -7.69 4.40
CA GLN A 68 3.29 -7.05 4.01
C GLN A 68 3.47 -7.06 2.50
N PHE A 69 3.24 -8.21 1.86
CA PHE A 69 3.31 -8.34 0.41
C PHE A 69 2.32 -7.41 -0.32
N LEU A 70 1.04 -7.41 0.07
CA LEU A 70 0.05 -6.57 -0.61
C LEU A 70 0.25 -5.08 -0.35
N TYR A 71 0.68 -4.70 0.86
CA TYR A 71 1.02 -3.32 1.17
C TYR A 71 2.19 -2.84 0.31
N GLU A 72 3.24 -3.65 0.19
CA GLU A 72 4.41 -3.34 -0.65
C GLU A 72 4.02 -3.13 -2.11
N GLU A 73 3.29 -4.10 -2.69
CA GLU A 73 2.97 -4.14 -4.12
C GLU A 73 1.92 -3.10 -4.54
N LEU A 74 0.90 -2.89 -3.70
CA LEU A 74 -0.28 -2.12 -4.11
C LEU A 74 -0.29 -0.70 -3.54
N ILE A 75 0.52 -0.42 -2.52
CA ILE A 75 0.55 0.88 -1.85
C ILE A 75 1.96 1.47 -1.92
N LEU A 76 2.95 0.81 -1.31
CA LEU A 76 4.27 1.40 -1.14
C LEU A 76 4.99 1.63 -2.47
N THR A 77 5.12 0.58 -3.30
CA THR A 77 5.84 0.65 -4.57
C THR A 77 5.24 1.69 -5.52
N PRO A 78 3.91 1.73 -5.76
CA PRO A 78 3.31 2.78 -6.58
C PRO A 78 3.52 4.19 -6.02
N CYS A 79 3.42 4.37 -4.70
CA CYS A 79 3.64 5.67 -4.06
C CYS A 79 5.10 6.13 -4.21
N VAL A 80 6.06 5.25 -3.97
CA VAL A 80 7.50 5.55 -4.15
C VAL A 80 7.80 5.92 -5.60
N TYR A 81 7.27 5.16 -6.56
CA TYR A 81 7.43 5.48 -7.98
C TYR A 81 6.86 6.86 -8.34
N LEU A 82 5.67 7.20 -7.81
CA LEU A 82 5.08 8.52 -7.99
C LEU A 82 5.97 9.60 -7.35
N ILE A 83 6.45 9.40 -6.12
CA ILE A 83 7.34 10.35 -5.43
C ILE A 83 8.60 10.62 -6.25
N ASP A 84 9.27 9.56 -6.73
CA ASP A 84 10.48 9.71 -7.56
C ASP A 84 10.19 10.47 -8.86
N THR A 85 9.01 10.26 -9.45
CA THR A 85 8.55 11.00 -10.62
C THR A 85 8.33 12.48 -10.29
N LEU A 86 7.62 12.79 -9.19
CA LEU A 86 7.36 14.16 -8.73
C LEU A 86 8.67 14.92 -8.42
N LEU A 87 9.65 14.24 -7.82
CA LEU A 87 10.98 14.79 -7.54
C LEU A 87 11.81 15.05 -8.80
N SER A 88 11.46 14.42 -9.91
CA SER A 88 12.13 14.59 -11.20
C SER A 88 11.45 15.65 -12.09
N CYS A 89 10.25 16.13 -11.72
CA CYS A 89 9.56 17.16 -12.48
C CYS A 89 10.38 18.44 -12.57
N SER A 90 10.55 18.93 -13.81
CA SER A 90 11.37 20.10 -14.12
C SER A 90 10.66 21.43 -13.89
N ASN A 91 9.33 21.40 -13.84
CA ASN A 91 8.50 22.59 -13.76
C ASN A 91 7.10 22.27 -13.16
N GLN A 92 6.32 23.32 -12.91
CA GLN A 92 5.00 23.21 -12.27
C GLN A 92 3.95 22.55 -13.18
N GLU A 93 4.02 22.71 -14.50
CA GLU A 93 3.07 22.08 -15.43
C GLU A 93 3.21 20.56 -15.40
N GLU A 94 4.44 20.06 -15.51
CA GLU A 94 4.78 18.63 -15.41
C GLU A 94 4.37 18.04 -14.06
N LEU A 95 4.58 18.78 -12.96
CA LEU A 95 4.15 18.38 -11.62
C LEU A 95 2.64 18.19 -11.55
N MET A 96 1.87 19.17 -12.04
CA MET A 96 0.41 19.12 -12.01
C MET A 96 -0.14 18.02 -12.92
N GLU A 97 0.42 17.83 -14.10
CA GLU A 97 0.05 16.75 -15.01
C GLU A 97 0.32 15.37 -14.37
N THR A 98 1.49 15.20 -13.74
CA THR A 98 1.85 13.96 -13.04
C THR A 98 0.84 13.64 -11.92
N LEU A 99 0.48 14.62 -11.10
CA LEU A 99 -0.52 14.44 -10.05
C LEU A 99 -1.91 14.12 -10.62
N GLN A 100 -2.31 14.78 -11.71
CA GLN A 100 -3.60 14.53 -12.37
C GLN A 100 -3.68 13.12 -12.96
N ASN A 101 -2.59 12.62 -13.55
CA ASN A 101 -2.53 11.28 -14.13
C ASN A 101 -2.50 10.17 -13.06
N ASN A 102 -2.19 10.52 -11.81
CA ASN A 102 -2.07 9.57 -10.70
C ASN A 102 -3.07 9.85 -9.56
N GLN A 103 -4.23 10.44 -9.87
CA GLN A 103 -5.23 10.84 -8.86
C GLN A 103 -5.64 9.74 -7.89
N SER A 104 -5.67 8.47 -8.31
CA SER A 104 -6.00 7.35 -7.43
C SER A 104 -4.97 7.13 -6.31
N LEU A 105 -3.71 7.53 -6.54
CA LEU A 105 -2.64 7.44 -5.57
C LEU A 105 -2.57 8.68 -4.67
N VAL A 106 -3.18 9.81 -5.05
CA VAL A 106 -3.19 11.04 -4.25
C VAL A 106 -4.20 10.90 -3.10
N ASN A 107 -3.77 10.21 -2.06
CA ASN A 107 -4.57 9.90 -0.87
C ASN A 107 -3.68 9.89 0.40
N GLU A 108 -4.27 9.58 1.54
CA GLU A 108 -3.60 9.57 2.85
C GLU A 108 -2.32 8.71 2.89
N ASN A 109 -2.33 7.55 2.22
CA ASN A 109 -1.15 6.68 2.19
C ASN A 109 0.02 7.35 1.48
N LEU A 110 -0.22 8.04 0.36
CA LEU A 110 0.82 8.81 -0.32
C LEU A 110 1.40 9.88 0.60
N PHE A 111 0.55 10.61 1.33
CA PHE A 111 1.02 11.69 2.21
C PHE A 111 1.91 11.18 3.34
N ILE A 112 1.54 10.05 3.97
CA ILE A 112 2.34 9.38 4.99
C ILE A 112 3.69 8.94 4.40
N ILE A 113 3.67 8.32 3.22
CA ILE A 113 4.89 7.83 2.56
C ILE A 113 5.77 9.00 2.13
N MET A 114 5.21 10.11 1.65
CA MET A 114 5.94 11.33 1.32
C MET A 114 6.68 11.90 2.53
N GLU A 115 6.05 11.92 3.71
CA GLU A 115 6.70 12.36 4.95
C GLU A 115 7.87 11.45 5.34
N GLN A 116 7.66 10.13 5.32
CA GLN A 116 8.72 9.16 5.61
C GLN A 116 9.88 9.23 4.60
N TYR A 117 9.57 9.41 3.33
CA TYR A 117 10.56 9.53 2.26
C TYR A 117 11.34 10.84 2.39
N ALA A 118 10.70 11.94 2.80
CA ALA A 118 11.38 13.21 3.09
C ALA A 118 12.37 13.07 4.25
N GLU A 119 12.02 12.34 5.32
CA GLU A 119 12.95 12.05 6.41
C GLU A 119 14.18 11.26 5.94
N LEU A 120 13.98 10.26 5.06
CA LEU A 120 15.07 9.51 4.42
C LEU A 120 15.98 10.43 3.60
N LEU A 121 15.40 11.26 2.73
CA LEU A 121 16.16 12.23 1.93
C LEU A 121 16.96 13.20 2.80
N GLN A 122 16.41 13.62 3.94
CA GLN A 122 17.11 14.48 4.89
C GLN A 122 18.32 13.77 5.51
N GLN A 123 18.18 12.49 5.86
CA GLN A 123 19.29 11.68 6.39
C GLN A 123 20.39 11.45 5.34
N GLU A 124 20.02 11.37 4.07
CA GLU A 124 20.95 11.25 2.93
C GLU A 124 21.59 12.58 2.52
N GLY A 125 21.22 13.70 3.16
CA GLY A 125 21.73 15.03 2.83
C GLY A 125 21.06 15.70 1.63
N GLN A 126 19.95 15.16 1.13
CA GLN A 126 19.15 15.71 0.03
C GLN A 126 18.08 16.70 0.56
N GLY A 127 18.50 17.67 1.37
CA GLY A 127 17.59 18.57 2.11
C GLY A 127 16.60 19.34 1.23
N ASP A 128 17.04 19.86 0.07
CA ASP A 128 16.15 20.60 -0.84
C ASP A 128 14.99 19.71 -1.36
N LYS A 129 15.25 18.44 -1.62
CA LYS A 129 14.23 17.48 -2.05
C LYS A 129 13.31 17.10 -0.89
N ALA A 130 13.86 16.92 0.30
CA ALA A 130 13.06 16.68 1.51
C ALA A 130 12.08 17.84 1.76
N ASP A 131 12.57 19.08 1.75
CA ASP A 131 11.76 20.29 1.94
C ASP A 131 10.70 20.46 0.85
N PHE A 132 11.03 20.13 -0.40
CA PHE A 132 10.05 20.09 -1.49
C PHE A 132 8.94 19.06 -1.20
N LEU A 133 9.31 17.84 -0.86
CA LEU A 133 8.37 16.74 -0.67
C LEU A 133 7.45 16.98 0.53
N SER A 134 7.99 17.46 1.65
CA SER A 134 7.19 17.83 2.83
C SER A 134 6.20 18.95 2.54
N ARG A 135 6.61 20.00 1.80
CA ARG A 135 5.71 21.10 1.42
C ARG A 135 4.62 20.62 0.46
N LEU A 136 4.98 19.78 -0.51
CA LEU A 136 4.01 19.23 -1.45
C LEU A 136 2.98 18.35 -0.74
N SER A 137 3.39 17.48 0.18
CA SER A 137 2.48 16.66 0.99
C SER A 137 1.45 17.53 1.73
N GLN A 138 1.90 18.60 2.39
CA GLN A 138 1.02 19.55 3.10
C GLN A 138 0.07 20.32 2.19
N GLN A 139 0.43 20.56 0.92
CA GLN A 139 -0.43 21.25 -0.04
C GLN A 139 -1.54 20.35 -0.61
N LEU A 140 -1.34 19.03 -0.59
CA LEU A 140 -2.26 18.05 -1.17
C LEU A 140 -3.27 17.46 -0.16
N GLN A 141 -3.01 17.60 1.14
CA GLN A 141 -3.93 17.23 2.24
C GLN A 141 -5.15 18.17 2.31
#